data_AF-A0A1F7WC62-F1
#
_entry.id   AF-A0A1F7WC62-F1
#
_cell.length_a   1.000
_cell.length_b   1.000
_cell.length_c   1.000
_cell.angle_alpha   90.00
_cell.angle_beta   90.00
_cell.angle_gamma   90.00
#
_symmetry.space_group_name_H-M   'P 1'
#
loop_
_entity.id
_entity.type
_entity.pdbx_description
1 polymer ?
#
loop_
_entity_poly.entity_id
_entity_poly.type
_entity_poly.pdbx_seq_one_letter_code
_entity_poly.pdbx_strand_id
1 'polypeptide(L)'
;MNNMRNDPKHINLILILACLVVAVSIDRAVGAWDGDALPGVHYVSAAVQSEELEDSSITAELPTTKIFETVQGVLLDVCESRGYGEDCARTLLGMLWKESLNDAKAIGDSGRARGYFQIHYRLHGIPVGCAEDLHCSSNWTLSYLEQNGYPRYVTYAVQCHNGCNINNGYAASALRWGDRKWSSPLFLEHPETAVVLR
;
A
#
# COMPACT_ATOMS: atom_id res chain seq x y z
N MET A 1 30.82 39.84 -3.14
CA MET A 1 29.45 39.96 -3.70
C MET A 1 29.60 40.09 -5.20
N ASN A 2 29.23 39.06 -5.96
CA ASN A 2 28.87 39.19 -7.38
C ASN A 2 27.92 38.04 -7.74
N ASN A 3 26.85 38.45 -8.39
CA ASN A 3 25.55 37.81 -8.51
C ASN A 3 25.51 37.08 -9.87
N MET A 4 25.59 35.76 -9.89
CA MET A 4 25.47 34.95 -11.12
C MET A 4 24.11 34.24 -11.15
N ARG A 5 23.05 35.00 -11.42
CA ARG A 5 21.74 34.46 -11.83
C ARG A 5 21.26 35.22 -13.06
N ASN A 6 20.82 34.43 -14.05
CA ASN A 6 20.12 34.80 -15.28
C ASN A 6 21.00 34.88 -16.53
N ASP A 7 21.43 33.71 -17.02
CA ASP A 7 21.76 33.54 -18.45
C ASP A 7 20.66 32.69 -19.12
N PRO A 8 19.85 33.25 -20.04
CA PRO A 8 18.69 32.58 -20.65
C PRO A 8 19.06 31.58 -21.78
N LYS A 9 20.34 31.26 -21.98
CA LYS A 9 20.79 30.39 -23.10
C LYS A 9 20.74 28.88 -22.85
N HIS A 10 20.33 28.42 -21.66
CA HIS A 10 20.28 26.99 -21.32
C HIS A 10 18.88 26.34 -21.37
N ILE A 11 17.83 27.06 -21.78
CA ILE A 11 16.44 26.56 -21.72
C ILE A 11 16.05 25.67 -22.93
N ASN A 12 16.88 25.55 -23.98
CA ASN A 12 16.50 24.85 -25.22
C ASN A 12 17.18 23.51 -25.51
N LEU A 13 17.84 22.86 -24.53
CA LEU A 13 18.50 21.55 -24.74
C LEU A 13 17.86 20.37 -23.98
N ILE A 14 16.71 20.56 -23.33
CA ILE A 14 16.00 19.47 -22.63
C ILE A 14 14.79 18.95 -23.44
N LEU A 15 14.40 19.65 -24.51
CA LEU A 15 13.25 19.28 -25.35
C LEU A 15 13.60 18.42 -26.58
N ILE A 16 14.86 18.03 -26.78
CA ILE A 16 15.31 17.20 -27.92
C ILE A 16 15.69 15.76 -27.51
N LEU A 17 15.62 15.40 -26.22
CA LEU A 17 15.87 14.03 -25.75
C LEU A 17 14.59 13.21 -25.52
N ALA A 18 13.53 13.47 -26.30
CA ALA A 18 12.23 12.81 -26.18
C ALA A 18 11.82 11.92 -27.37
N CYS A 19 12.66 11.71 -28.39
CA CYS A 19 12.21 11.02 -29.62
C CYS A 19 13.10 9.90 -30.18
N LEU A 20 14.09 9.34 -29.47
CA LEU A 20 15.02 8.39 -30.11
C LEU A 20 15.57 7.29 -29.19
N VAL A 21 14.73 6.32 -28.80
CA VAL A 21 15.06 4.88 -28.65
C VAL A 21 13.73 4.12 -28.78
N VAL A 22 13.21 3.92 -30.00
CA VAL A 22 13.35 2.69 -30.80
C VAL A 22 13.22 1.41 -29.97
N ALA A 23 12.09 0.75 -30.21
CA ALA A 23 11.77 -0.61 -29.83
C ALA A 23 12.96 -1.57 -29.88
N VAL A 24 13.28 -2.17 -28.74
CA VAL A 24 13.92 -3.48 -28.69
C VAL A 24 12.83 -4.49 -28.36
N SER A 25 12.30 -5.10 -29.41
CA SER A 25 11.52 -6.33 -29.31
C SER A 25 12.42 -7.41 -28.72
N ILE A 26 12.15 -7.79 -27.47
CA ILE A 26 12.70 -9.04 -26.92
C ILE A 26 11.68 -10.12 -27.22
N ASP A 27 11.89 -10.80 -28.34
CA ASP A 27 11.49 -12.19 -28.51
C ASP A 27 12.17 -13.02 -27.41
N ARG A 28 11.39 -13.45 -26.42
CA ARG A 28 11.80 -14.54 -25.52
C ARG A 28 10.72 -15.61 -25.48
N ALA A 29 10.91 -16.56 -26.39
CA ALA A 29 10.91 -17.99 -26.14
C ALA A 29 9.80 -18.52 -25.23
N VAL A 30 8.76 -19.05 -25.89
CA VAL A 30 7.91 -20.12 -25.39
C VAL A 30 8.80 -21.33 -25.09
N GLY A 31 9.15 -21.51 -23.83
CA GLY A 31 9.71 -22.76 -23.31
C GLY A 31 8.55 -23.66 -22.90
N ALA A 32 8.35 -24.74 -23.66
CA ALA A 32 7.51 -25.86 -23.29
C ALA A 32 8.08 -26.54 -22.03
N TRP A 33 7.23 -26.70 -21.01
CA TRP A 33 7.51 -27.58 -19.88
C TRP A 33 6.59 -28.79 -20.04
N ASP A 34 7.09 -29.78 -20.77
CA ASP A 34 6.71 -31.18 -20.55
C ASP A 34 7.40 -31.62 -19.27
N GLY A 35 6.61 -32.12 -18.31
CA GLY A 35 7.11 -32.49 -16.98
C GLY A 35 6.08 -33.29 -16.20
N ASP A 36 5.90 -34.54 -16.65
CA ASP A 36 5.65 -35.75 -15.86
C ASP A 36 4.64 -35.71 -14.70
N ALA A 37 3.50 -36.37 -14.97
CA ALA A 37 2.64 -36.95 -13.95
C ALA A 37 3.41 -38.02 -13.14
N LEU A 38 3.47 -37.86 -11.81
CA LEU A 38 3.82 -38.94 -10.91
C LEU A 38 2.58 -39.52 -10.20
N PRO A 39 2.50 -40.86 -10.05
CA PRO A 39 1.37 -41.55 -9.46
C PRO A 39 1.42 -41.53 -7.93
N GLY A 40 0.26 -41.82 -7.34
CA GLY A 40 -0.04 -41.59 -5.94
C GLY A 40 0.76 -42.40 -4.91
N VAL A 41 0.68 -41.92 -3.68
CA VAL A 41 0.95 -42.69 -2.48
C VAL A 41 -0.22 -42.47 -1.52
N HIS A 42 -1.04 -43.50 -1.39
CA HIS A 42 -1.94 -43.69 -0.25
C HIS A 42 -1.11 -44.15 0.94
N TYR A 43 -1.27 -43.51 2.10
CA TYR A 43 -1.14 -44.22 3.38
C TYR A 43 -2.26 -43.80 4.33
N VAL A 44 -2.81 -44.84 4.96
CA VAL A 44 -4.02 -44.89 5.78
C VAL A 44 -3.59 -45.23 7.21
N SER A 45 -4.36 -44.74 8.20
CA SER A 45 -4.44 -45.23 9.60
C SER A 45 -3.23 -44.99 10.52
N ALA A 46 -3.38 -44.78 11.83
CA ALA A 46 -4.46 -45.13 12.73
C ALA A 46 -4.63 -44.12 13.88
N ALA A 47 -5.83 -44.15 14.45
CA ALA A 47 -6.29 -43.41 15.61
C ALA A 47 -5.59 -43.79 16.92
N VAL A 48 -5.51 -42.82 17.84
CA VAL A 48 -5.77 -43.04 19.27
C VAL A 48 -6.61 -41.87 19.78
N GLN A 49 -7.85 -42.18 20.16
CA GLN A 49 -8.74 -41.32 20.95
C GLN A 49 -8.22 -41.24 22.38
N SER A 50 -8.21 -40.02 22.92
CA SER A 50 -8.40 -39.80 24.36
C SER A 50 -9.46 -38.71 24.46
N GLU A 51 -10.67 -39.11 24.83
CA GLU A 51 -11.80 -38.24 25.10
C GLU A 51 -11.58 -37.62 26.49
N GLU A 52 -11.15 -36.37 26.55
CA GLU A 52 -11.33 -35.55 27.73
C GLU A 52 -12.45 -34.55 27.45
N LEU A 53 -13.57 -34.79 28.13
CA LEU A 53 -14.74 -33.93 28.25
C LEU A 53 -14.33 -32.64 28.96
N GLU A 54 -13.91 -31.64 28.20
CA GLU A 54 -13.75 -30.28 28.73
C GLU A 54 -15.01 -29.45 28.49
N ASP A 55 -15.52 -28.96 29.62
CA ASP A 55 -16.72 -28.17 29.83
C ASP A 55 -16.76 -26.95 28.90
N SER A 56 -17.70 -27.01 27.93
CA SER A 56 -17.92 -26.00 26.90
C SER A 56 -18.61 -24.77 27.50
N SER A 57 -17.87 -24.00 28.28
CA SER A 57 -18.21 -22.61 28.58
C SER A 57 -17.95 -21.77 27.32
N ILE A 58 -18.95 -21.72 26.43
CA ILE A 58 -18.99 -20.78 25.30
C ILE A 58 -19.13 -19.36 25.87
N THR A 59 -18.02 -18.79 26.31
CA THR A 59 -17.91 -17.36 26.54
C THR A 59 -17.84 -16.73 25.16
N ALA A 60 -19.00 -16.39 24.60
CA ALA A 60 -19.08 -15.61 23.38
C ALA A 60 -18.47 -14.23 23.68
N GLU A 61 -17.16 -14.10 23.48
CA GLU A 61 -16.49 -12.81 23.47
C GLU A 61 -17.11 -11.99 22.34
N LEU A 62 -17.97 -11.05 22.73
CA LEU A 62 -18.50 -10.04 21.84
C LEU A 62 -17.31 -9.37 21.15
N PRO A 63 -17.26 -9.35 19.80
CA PRO A 63 -16.14 -8.77 19.09
C PRO A 63 -16.00 -7.31 19.51
N THR A 64 -14.91 -7.03 20.21
CA THR A 64 -14.56 -5.69 20.67
C THR A 64 -14.39 -4.83 19.43
N THR A 65 -15.42 -4.05 19.11
CA THR A 65 -15.39 -3.17 17.94
C THR A 65 -14.44 -2.05 18.27
N LYS A 66 -13.18 -2.15 17.81
CA LYS A 66 -12.20 -1.08 17.96
C LYS A 66 -12.70 0.13 17.16
N ILE A 67 -13.15 1.16 17.87
CA ILE A 67 -13.47 2.45 17.26
C ILE A 67 -12.13 3.16 17.05
N PHE A 68 -11.65 3.15 15.80
CA PHE A 68 -10.51 3.97 15.44
C PHE A 68 -10.98 5.39 15.15
N GLU A 69 -10.67 6.30 16.06
CA GLU A 69 -11.05 7.72 15.91
C GLU A 69 -10.14 8.47 14.93
N THR A 70 -8.98 7.91 14.58
CA THR A 70 -7.95 8.59 13.78
C THR A 70 -7.37 7.69 12.69
N VAL A 71 -6.88 8.32 11.63
CA VAL A 71 -6.12 7.67 10.55
C VAL A 71 -4.91 6.93 11.13
N GLN A 72 -4.16 7.58 12.02
CA GLN A 72 -3.00 6.97 12.69
C GLN A 72 -3.38 5.69 13.44
N GLY A 73 -4.54 5.67 14.11
CA GLY A 73 -5.05 4.49 14.81
C GLY A 73 -5.31 3.32 13.86
N VAL A 74 -5.98 3.57 12.72
CA VAL A 74 -6.22 2.54 11.69
C VAL A 74 -4.89 2.03 11.11
N LEU A 75 -3.97 2.93 10.77
CA LEU A 75 -2.67 2.56 10.21
C LEU A 75 -1.81 1.75 11.20
N LEU A 76 -1.83 2.13 12.47
CA LEU A 76 -1.13 1.41 13.53
C LEU A 76 -1.68 0.00 13.69
N ASP A 77 -3.01 -0.15 13.73
CA ASP A 77 -3.65 -1.47 13.84
C ASP A 77 -3.30 -2.40 12.67
N VAL A 78 -3.35 -1.89 11.43
CA VAL A 78 -2.93 -2.65 10.24
C VAL A 78 -1.47 -3.09 10.36
N CYS A 79 -0.57 -2.20 10.78
CA CYS A 79 0.85 -2.50 10.90
C CYS A 79 1.19 -3.44 12.08
N GLU A 80 0.49 -3.31 13.21
CA GLU A 80 0.63 -4.19 14.37
C GLU A 80 0.11 -5.60 14.07
N SER A 81 -0.97 -5.73 13.30
CA SER A 81 -1.49 -7.03 12.85
C SER A 81 -0.49 -7.86 12.05
N ARG A 82 0.56 -7.21 11.50
CA ARG A 82 1.66 -7.85 10.76
C ARG A 82 3.01 -7.82 11.48
N GLY A 83 3.05 -7.31 12.72
CA GLY A 83 4.26 -7.27 13.54
C GLY A 83 5.27 -6.17 13.20
N TYR A 84 4.87 -5.11 12.48
CA TYR A 84 5.78 -4.00 12.10
C TYR A 84 5.70 -2.75 12.99
N GLY A 85 4.57 -2.49 13.65
CA GLY A 85 4.43 -1.39 14.62
C GLY A 85 4.45 0.03 14.04
N GLU A 86 4.91 0.99 14.85
CA GLU A 86 4.76 2.43 14.58
C GLU A 86 5.51 2.93 13.34
N ASP A 87 6.71 2.42 13.06
CA ASP A 87 7.50 2.85 11.89
C ASP A 87 6.79 2.50 10.57
N CYS A 88 6.08 1.37 10.53
CA CYS A 88 5.19 1.01 9.43
C CYS A 88 4.04 2.00 9.31
N ALA A 89 3.37 2.32 10.42
CA ALA A 89 2.22 3.22 10.42
C ALA A 89 2.60 4.63 9.94
N ARG A 90 3.77 5.13 10.37
CA ARG A 90 4.34 6.40 9.88
C ARG A 90 4.66 6.36 8.39
N THR A 91 5.21 5.24 7.91
CA THR A 91 5.48 5.05 6.47
C THR A 91 4.19 5.14 5.66
N LEU A 92 3.14 4.40 6.06
CA LEU A 92 1.84 4.44 5.41
C LEU A 92 1.19 5.82 5.50
N LEU A 93 1.27 6.50 6.65
CA LEU A 93 0.74 7.85 6.83
C LEU A 93 1.39 8.84 5.85
N GLY A 94 2.70 8.71 5.67
CA GLY A 94 3.47 9.50 4.72
C GLY A 94 3.05 9.30 3.27
N MET A 95 2.81 8.04 2.88
CA MET A 95 2.31 7.69 1.55
C MET A 95 0.89 8.24 1.34
N LEU A 96 -0.03 7.93 2.24
CA LEU A 96 -1.42 8.42 2.20
C LEU A 96 -1.47 9.95 2.07
N TRP A 97 -0.71 10.67 2.90
CA TRP A 97 -0.67 12.13 2.84
C TRP A 97 -0.14 12.62 1.50
N LYS A 98 0.87 11.95 0.94
CA LYS A 98 1.48 12.36 -0.32
C LYS A 98 0.58 12.09 -1.53
N GLU A 99 -0.21 11.03 -1.48
CA GLU A 99 -1.07 10.57 -2.58
C GLU A 99 -2.43 11.30 -2.61
N SER A 100 -3.08 11.46 -1.46
CA SER A 100 -4.47 11.93 -1.41
C SER A 100 -4.73 13.07 -0.44
N LEU A 101 -3.74 13.47 0.38
CA LEU A 101 -3.97 14.41 1.49
C LEU A 101 -5.08 13.94 2.46
N ASN A 102 -5.21 12.62 2.67
CA ASN A 102 -6.26 12.00 3.51
C ASN A 102 -7.68 12.07 2.91
N ASP A 103 -7.80 12.23 1.59
CA ASP A 103 -9.09 12.21 0.90
C ASP A 103 -9.44 10.79 0.40
N ALA A 104 -10.44 10.17 1.03
CA ALA A 104 -10.98 8.86 0.66
C ALA A 104 -11.55 8.83 -0.77
N LYS A 105 -11.95 9.97 -1.32
CA LYS A 105 -12.60 10.10 -2.63
C LYS A 105 -11.68 10.66 -3.71
N ALA A 106 -10.39 10.84 -3.41
CA ALA A 106 -9.42 11.38 -4.36
C ALA A 106 -9.38 10.53 -5.65
N ILE A 107 -9.44 11.19 -6.81
CA ILE A 107 -9.42 10.56 -8.13
C ILE A 107 -8.17 11.03 -8.89
N GLY A 108 -7.30 10.07 -9.21
CA GLY A 108 -6.05 10.31 -9.95
C GLY A 108 -6.03 9.60 -11.30
N ASP A 109 -4.96 9.85 -12.05
CA ASP A 109 -4.61 9.14 -13.30
C ASP A 109 -5.75 8.99 -14.30
N SER A 110 -6.51 10.08 -14.52
CA SER A 110 -7.68 10.11 -15.40
C SER A 110 -8.78 9.12 -15.00
N GLY A 111 -9.00 8.94 -13.70
CA GLY A 111 -10.05 8.06 -13.15
C GLY A 111 -9.60 6.62 -12.88
N ARG A 112 -8.31 6.32 -13.06
CA ARG A 112 -7.75 4.97 -12.88
C ARG A 112 -7.26 4.72 -11.45
N ALA A 113 -6.83 5.77 -10.76
CA ALA A 113 -6.37 5.72 -9.37
C ALA A 113 -7.44 6.27 -8.41
N ARG A 114 -7.59 5.66 -7.23
CA ARG A 114 -8.64 6.02 -6.24
C ARG A 114 -8.14 6.01 -4.80
N GLY A 115 -8.77 6.86 -4.00
CA GLY A 115 -8.75 6.85 -2.54
C GLY A 115 -7.40 7.16 -1.89
N TYR A 116 -7.23 6.69 -0.66
CA TYR A 116 -6.18 7.14 0.26
C TYR A 116 -4.77 7.02 -0.31
N PHE A 117 -4.48 5.92 -1.02
CA PHE A 117 -3.15 5.62 -1.55
C PHE A 117 -3.08 5.73 -3.08
N GLN A 118 -4.10 6.33 -3.72
CA GLN A 118 -4.19 6.47 -5.18
C GLN A 118 -3.93 5.15 -5.93
N ILE A 119 -4.58 4.07 -5.50
CA ILE A 119 -4.34 2.73 -6.04
C ILE A 119 -5.01 2.59 -7.41
N HIS A 120 -4.28 2.05 -8.40
CA HIS A 120 -4.82 1.68 -9.71
C HIS A 120 -5.72 0.44 -9.60
N TYR A 121 -6.94 0.64 -9.12
CA TYR A 121 -7.82 -0.44 -8.68
C TYR A 121 -8.09 -1.50 -9.75
N ARG A 122 -8.23 -1.10 -11.03
CA ARG A 122 -8.41 -2.03 -12.16
C ARG A 122 -7.17 -2.86 -12.47
N LEU A 123 -5.99 -2.25 -12.39
CA LEU A 123 -4.72 -2.93 -12.67
C LEU A 123 -4.43 -3.99 -11.60
N HIS A 124 -4.78 -3.70 -10.35
CA HIS A 124 -4.52 -4.55 -9.20
C HIS A 124 -5.69 -5.47 -8.83
N GLY A 125 -6.79 -5.43 -9.58
CA GLY A 125 -7.97 -6.26 -9.32
C GLY A 125 -8.64 -6.00 -7.98
N ILE A 126 -8.53 -4.78 -7.42
CA ILE A 126 -9.20 -4.40 -6.18
C ILE A 126 -10.49 -3.62 -6.47
N PRO A 127 -11.56 -3.78 -5.66
CA PRO A 127 -12.76 -2.97 -5.82
C PRO A 127 -12.51 -1.53 -5.41
N VAL A 128 -13.23 -0.58 -6.02
CA VAL A 128 -13.15 0.85 -5.68
C VAL A 128 -13.40 1.07 -4.19
N GLY A 129 -14.38 0.38 -3.61
CA GLY A 129 -14.67 0.48 -2.17
C GLY A 129 -13.49 0.10 -1.27
N CYS A 130 -12.62 -0.82 -1.68
CA CYS A 130 -11.41 -1.12 -0.91
C CYS A 130 -10.35 -0.03 -1.05
N ALA A 131 -10.22 0.60 -2.23
CA ALA A 131 -9.28 1.70 -2.43
C ALA A 131 -9.68 2.97 -1.64
N GLU A 132 -10.99 3.19 -1.46
CA GLU A 132 -11.58 4.30 -0.72
C GLU A 132 -11.75 4.00 0.79
N ASP A 133 -11.65 2.73 1.22
CA ASP A 133 -11.64 2.31 2.62
C ASP A 133 -10.22 2.34 3.20
N LEU A 134 -10.00 3.05 4.31
CA LEU A 134 -8.66 3.25 4.86
C LEU A 134 -8.03 1.93 5.29
N HIS A 135 -8.77 1.06 5.97
CA HIS A 135 -8.24 -0.19 6.51
C HIS A 135 -7.86 -1.16 5.37
N CYS A 136 -8.77 -1.37 4.41
CA CYS A 136 -8.58 -2.25 3.26
C CYS A 136 -7.43 -1.76 2.37
N SER A 137 -7.43 -0.48 2.00
CA SER A 137 -6.37 0.10 1.16
C SER A 137 -5.00 0.06 1.85
N SER A 138 -4.93 0.34 3.15
CA SER A 138 -3.68 0.24 3.92
C SER A 138 -3.13 -1.18 3.97
N ASN A 139 -4.01 -2.17 4.17
CA ASN A 139 -3.63 -3.59 4.20
C ASN A 139 -3.13 -4.07 2.82
N TRP A 140 -3.78 -3.61 1.74
CA TRP A 140 -3.32 -3.87 0.39
C TRP A 140 -1.96 -3.21 0.13
N THR A 141 -1.79 -1.92 0.46
CA THR A 141 -0.53 -1.19 0.27
C THR A 141 0.59 -1.85 1.06
N LEU A 142 0.38 -2.24 2.31
CA LEU A 142 1.37 -2.95 3.10
C LEU A 142 1.79 -4.28 2.45
N SER A 143 0.83 -5.07 1.96
CA SER A 143 1.11 -6.30 1.21
C SER A 143 1.97 -6.03 -0.03
N TYR A 144 1.69 -4.93 -0.73
CA TYR A 144 2.47 -4.51 -1.89
C TYR A 144 3.90 -4.11 -1.50
N LEU A 145 4.08 -3.38 -0.38
CA LEU A 145 5.40 -3.00 0.14
C LEU A 145 6.22 -4.24 0.54
N GLU A 146 5.60 -5.24 1.19
CA GLU A 146 6.24 -6.50 1.57
C GLU A 146 6.77 -7.26 0.35
N GLN A 147 5.98 -7.34 -0.72
CA GLN A 147 6.41 -7.95 -1.99
C GLN A 147 7.62 -7.23 -2.60
N ASN A 148 7.83 -5.96 -2.25
CA ASN A 148 8.96 -5.15 -2.67
C ASN A 148 10.05 -5.02 -1.59
N GLY A 149 10.06 -5.91 -0.58
CA GLY A 149 11.16 -6.07 0.36
C GLY A 149 11.04 -5.25 1.65
N TYR A 150 9.87 -4.70 1.96
CA TYR A 150 9.60 -4.15 3.30
C TYR A 150 9.69 -5.26 4.38
N PRO A 151 10.25 -5.01 5.58
CA PRO A 151 10.80 -3.75 6.08
C PRO A 151 12.28 -3.53 5.72
N ARG A 152 12.96 -4.51 5.13
CA ARG A 152 14.41 -4.43 4.87
C ARG A 152 14.80 -3.32 3.88
N TYR A 153 13.93 -3.03 2.91
CA TYR A 153 14.18 -2.08 1.83
C TYR A 153 13.09 -1.01 1.73
N VAL A 154 12.77 -0.34 2.85
CA VAL A 154 11.66 0.63 2.95
C VAL A 154 11.62 1.64 1.80
N THR A 155 12.72 2.36 1.54
CA THR A 155 12.76 3.39 0.49
C THR A 155 12.43 2.81 -0.89
N TYR A 156 12.94 1.63 -1.20
CA TYR A 156 12.68 0.96 -2.48
C TYR A 156 11.23 0.47 -2.57
N ALA A 157 10.71 -0.17 -1.52
CA ALA A 157 9.33 -0.61 -1.45
C ALA A 157 8.34 0.55 -1.65
N VAL A 158 8.55 1.66 -0.93
CA VAL A 158 7.74 2.87 -1.07
C VAL A 158 7.85 3.46 -2.47
N GLN A 159 9.05 3.51 -3.05
CA GLN A 159 9.25 4.00 -4.42
C GLN A 159 8.46 3.16 -5.44
N CYS A 160 8.48 1.83 -5.29
CA CYS A 160 7.80 0.92 -6.19
C CYS A 160 6.28 1.12 -6.24
N HIS A 161 5.65 1.63 -5.17
CA HIS A 161 4.23 2.01 -5.18
C HIS A 161 3.89 3.02 -6.29
N ASN A 162 4.81 3.94 -6.58
CA ASN A 162 4.69 4.94 -7.66
C ASN A 162 5.57 4.61 -8.88
N GLY A 163 5.85 3.31 -9.08
CA GLY A 163 6.70 2.81 -10.15
C GLY A 163 8.14 2.54 -9.72
N CYS A 164 8.56 1.28 -9.86
CA CYS A 164 9.90 0.85 -9.52
C CYS A 164 10.98 1.50 -10.40
N ASN A 165 12.15 1.77 -9.81
CA ASN A 165 13.32 2.37 -10.47
C ASN A 165 13.12 3.80 -11.00
N ILE A 166 12.04 4.48 -10.60
CA ILE A 166 11.81 5.89 -10.93
C ILE A 166 12.43 6.80 -9.86
N ASN A 167 13.47 7.54 -10.20
CA ASN A 167 14.09 8.51 -9.28
C ASN A 167 13.34 9.85 -9.31
N ASN A 168 12.17 9.90 -8.67
CA ASN A 168 11.32 11.11 -8.57
C ASN A 168 11.28 11.72 -7.17
N GLY A 169 12.06 11.19 -6.21
CA GLY A 169 12.07 11.65 -4.82
C GLY A 169 10.80 11.34 -4.03
N TYR A 170 9.88 10.53 -4.56
CA TYR A 170 8.61 10.17 -3.93
C TYR A 170 8.82 9.56 -2.55
N ALA A 171 9.63 8.49 -2.43
CA ALA A 171 9.84 7.79 -1.18
C ALA A 171 10.41 8.70 -0.08
N ALA A 172 11.45 9.49 -0.39
CA ALA A 172 12.01 10.44 0.57
C ALA A 172 10.98 11.50 1.02
N SER A 173 10.08 11.91 0.12
CA SER A 173 9.00 12.85 0.46
C SER A 173 7.93 12.21 1.34
N ALA A 174 7.49 10.99 1.00
CA ALA A 174 6.51 10.23 1.77
C ALA A 174 7.00 9.99 3.20
N LEU A 175 8.20 9.44 3.39
CA LEU A 175 8.77 9.17 4.71
C LEU A 175 8.82 10.44 5.59
N ARG A 176 9.27 11.56 5.00
CA ARG A 176 9.30 12.85 5.70
C ARG A 176 7.90 13.36 6.09
N TRP A 177 6.88 13.10 5.27
CA TRP A 177 5.50 13.46 5.63
C TRP A 177 4.97 12.59 6.75
N GLY A 178 5.32 11.30 6.78
CA GLY A 178 5.00 10.39 7.87
C GLY A 178 5.45 10.94 9.22
N ASP A 179 6.73 11.29 9.33
CA ASP A 179 7.28 11.87 10.56
C ASP A 179 6.60 13.20 10.95
N ARG A 180 6.35 14.08 9.98
CA ARG A 180 5.73 15.39 10.23
C ARG A 180 4.27 15.30 10.67
N LYS A 181 3.54 14.30 10.18
CA LYS A 181 2.10 14.16 10.43
C LYS A 181 1.79 13.23 11.60
N TRP A 182 2.76 12.45 12.07
CA TRP A 182 2.54 11.50 13.15
C TRP A 182 1.97 12.14 14.42
N SER A 183 2.54 13.27 14.86
CA SER A 183 2.11 13.98 16.07
C SER A 183 0.85 14.83 15.90
N SER A 184 0.24 14.85 14.71
CA SER A 184 -0.96 15.62 14.39
C SER A 184 -2.07 14.67 13.97
N PRO A 185 -2.90 14.17 14.91
CA PRO A 185 -3.98 13.23 14.62
C PRO A 185 -4.86 13.71 13.47
N LEU A 186 -5.04 12.85 12.47
CA LEU A 186 -5.97 13.07 11.37
C LEU A 186 -7.24 12.30 11.68
N PHE A 187 -8.37 12.99 11.69
CA PHE A 187 -9.67 12.37 11.92
C PHE A 187 -10.21 11.81 10.61
N LEU A 188 -10.94 10.70 10.70
CA LEU A 188 -11.67 10.15 9.57
C LEU A 188 -12.88 11.05 9.28
N GLU A 189 -13.09 11.38 8.01
CA GLU A 189 -14.34 12.01 7.59
C GLU A 189 -15.44 10.96 7.68
N HIS A 190 -16.12 10.89 8.82
CA HIS A 190 -17.29 10.03 8.96
C HIS A 190 -18.44 10.62 8.14
N PRO A 191 -18.97 9.91 7.14
CA PRO A 191 -20.12 10.39 6.38
C PRO A 191 -21.39 10.46 7.24
N GLU A 192 -21.44 9.77 8.39
CA GLU A 192 -22.66 9.62 9.20
C GLU A 192 -22.78 10.62 10.36
N THR A 193 -21.71 11.33 10.77
CA THR A 193 -21.80 12.39 11.79
C THR A 193 -22.07 13.78 11.21
N ALA A 194 -22.17 13.90 9.87
CA ALA A 194 -22.72 15.08 9.20
C ALA A 194 -24.27 15.12 9.21
N VAL A 195 -24.92 14.38 10.12
CA VAL A 195 -26.34 14.56 10.42
C VAL A 195 -26.48 15.91 11.11
N VAL A 196 -26.81 16.89 10.27
CA VAL A 196 -27.16 18.26 10.57
C VAL A 196 -27.99 18.33 11.86
N LEU A 197 -27.40 18.88 12.94
CA LEU A 197 -28.17 19.53 13.99
C LEU A 197 -28.90 20.70 13.32
N ARG A 198 -30.18 20.49 13.02
CA ARG A 198 -31.12 21.47 12.45
C ARG A 198 -32.07 21.92 13.55
#